data_AF-A0A1J5CA86-F1
#
_entry.id   AF-A0A1J5CA86-F1
#
_cell.length_a   1.000
_cell.length_b   1.000
_cell.length_c   1.000
_cell.angle_alpha   90.00
_cell.angle_beta   90.00
_cell.angle_gamma   90.00
#
_symmetry.space_group_name_H-M   'P 1'
#
loop_
_entity.id
_entity.type
_entity.pdbx_description
1 polymer ?
#
loop_
_entity_poly.entity_id
_entity_poly.type
_entity_poly.pdbx_seq_one_letter_code
_entity_poly.pdbx_strand_id
1 'polypeptide(L)'
;MTNKTTIDPEKLKAILQAHKINTAKQLVREIDKNPELQKKINIVVGTGSWVRDSQSKSNDWDIICILDDSGDDITKIPIMFILDSMRSLLQQIAWGVDQRFHIQVYTLTTLIDGTIQAAPTIYSYVRDGIPFKDEKGLFITLKRMVETSKIKPTYDTIETEQRIARERINKIKDQINGTLFFELQYAAADISQAVSAAWGYEMPDPVRIEGILKEMKAQGVIEQKYIDIWVDVRKKWKGLEHKVCFEVSPQEFGEYERKVREYIDYMESKIVGGQRFKQKQDASKYISQIKDQVKQILNLLNVDYTDENALVVFEKEVVDKKRISPQILNILKQFIVIQENFDKQREVSETEIRDAFGLINIVTNHLYTLKEHLKANTIDSIPHITLINTQGEIIEKLWFLKTDIIISKKEDIYFIAPISKPEDIALKPIKGELLLKKISGVVETNLPKEALLKRIKNAKDVMKIMFVAKNSVVINISELIK
;
A
#
# COMPACT_ATOMS: atom_id res chain seq x y z
N MET A 1 -11.54 -54.43 22.03
CA MET A 1 -11.31 -53.52 23.17
C MET A 1 -9.83 -53.19 23.21
N THR A 2 -9.43 -52.07 22.61
CA THR A 2 -8.04 -51.59 22.64
C THR A 2 -7.76 -50.99 24.01
N ASN A 3 -6.92 -51.65 24.80
CA ASN A 3 -6.35 -51.12 26.04
C ASN A 3 -5.65 -49.79 25.72
N LYS A 4 -6.32 -48.66 25.97
CA LYS A 4 -5.65 -47.39 26.12
C LYS A 4 -4.90 -47.46 27.44
N THR A 5 -3.62 -47.80 27.37
CA THR A 5 -2.70 -47.67 28.49
C THR A 5 -2.65 -46.19 28.86
N THR A 6 -3.45 -45.79 29.85
CA THR A 6 -3.46 -44.44 30.39
C THR A 6 -2.07 -44.22 31.00
N ILE A 7 -1.24 -43.42 30.33
CA ILE A 7 0.08 -43.05 30.88
C ILE A 7 -0.18 -42.31 32.19
N ASP A 8 0.45 -42.79 33.26
CA ASP A 8 0.41 -42.14 34.57
C ASP A 8 0.78 -40.64 34.43
N PRO A 9 -0.10 -39.72 34.82
CA PRO A 9 0.13 -38.29 34.74
C PRO A 9 1.44 -37.84 35.41
N GLU A 10 1.86 -38.46 36.52
CA GLU A 10 3.13 -38.13 37.20
C GLU A 10 4.34 -38.55 36.37
N LYS A 11 4.27 -39.73 35.74
CA LYS A 11 5.32 -40.21 34.84
C LYS A 11 5.44 -39.33 33.58
N LEU A 12 4.31 -38.88 33.04
CA LEU A 12 4.29 -37.96 31.90
C LEU A 12 4.91 -36.60 32.26
N LYS A 13 4.64 -36.07 33.47
CA LYS A 13 5.27 -34.83 33.98
C LYS A 13 6.78 -34.95 34.07
N ALA A 14 7.28 -36.04 34.66
CA ALA A 14 8.72 -36.27 34.77
C ALA A 14 9.40 -36.33 33.40
N ILE A 15 8.76 -36.99 32.42
CA ILE A 15 9.25 -37.07 31.03
C ILE A 15 9.28 -35.69 30.37
N LEU A 16 8.22 -34.90 30.51
CA LEU A 16 8.14 -33.55 29.95
C LEU A 16 9.19 -32.62 30.57
N GLN A 17 9.39 -32.67 31.89
CA GLN A 17 10.41 -31.89 32.56
C GLN A 17 11.82 -32.30 32.14
N ALA A 18 12.08 -33.61 32.03
CA ALA A 18 13.35 -34.12 31.54
C ALA A 18 13.62 -33.67 30.08
N HIS A 19 12.59 -33.68 29.23
CA HIS A 19 12.69 -33.16 27.88
C HIS A 19 13.07 -31.68 27.87
N LYS A 20 12.36 -30.81 28.61
CA LYS A 20 12.68 -29.38 28.75
C LYS A 20 14.12 -29.14 29.18
N ILE A 21 14.58 -29.85 30.20
CA ILE A 21 15.96 -29.78 30.72
C ILE A 21 16.97 -30.21 29.65
N ASN A 22 16.70 -31.31 28.94
CA ASN A 22 17.60 -31.80 27.90
C ASN A 22 17.68 -30.85 26.71
N THR A 23 16.56 -30.27 26.30
CA THR A 23 16.52 -29.26 25.23
C THR A 23 17.26 -27.99 25.65
N ALA A 24 17.14 -27.54 26.90
CA ALA A 24 17.91 -26.40 27.41
C ALA A 24 19.43 -26.70 27.46
N LYS A 25 19.82 -27.93 27.82
CA LYS A 25 21.23 -28.36 27.73
C LYS A 25 21.72 -28.42 26.28
N GLN A 26 20.87 -28.83 25.33
CA GLN A 26 21.19 -28.78 23.91
C GLN A 26 21.42 -27.34 23.43
N LEU A 27 20.58 -26.40 23.87
CA LEU A 27 20.77 -24.99 23.58
C LEU A 27 22.14 -24.48 24.04
N VAL A 28 22.56 -24.81 25.27
CA VAL A 28 23.90 -24.46 25.77
C VAL A 28 25.00 -25.01 24.84
N ARG A 29 24.87 -26.27 24.39
CA ARG A 29 25.83 -26.86 23.44
C ARG A 29 25.87 -26.12 22.11
N GLU A 30 24.72 -25.69 21.59
CA GLU A 30 24.67 -24.92 20.34
C GLU A 30 25.29 -23.52 20.50
N ILE A 31 25.08 -22.85 21.64
CA ILE A 31 25.74 -21.58 21.96
C ILE A 31 27.26 -21.77 22.02
N ASP A 32 27.73 -22.83 22.69
CA ASP A 32 29.15 -23.11 22.90
C ASP A 32 29.89 -23.55 21.62
N LYS A 33 29.17 -23.89 20.52
CA LYS A 33 29.81 -24.12 19.20
C LYS A 33 30.46 -22.86 18.64
N ASN A 34 30.03 -21.67 19.07
CA ASN A 34 30.65 -20.42 18.70
C ASN A 34 31.62 -19.99 19.82
N PRO A 35 32.96 -20.02 19.60
CA PRO A 35 33.93 -19.69 20.63
C PRO A 35 33.80 -18.27 21.20
N GLU A 36 33.33 -17.31 20.40
CA GLU A 36 33.12 -15.95 20.88
C GLU A 36 31.92 -15.87 21.82
N LEU A 37 30.81 -16.55 21.49
CA LEU A 37 29.64 -16.64 22.36
C LEU A 37 29.93 -17.45 23.61
N GLN A 38 30.68 -18.54 23.49
CA GLN A 38 31.11 -19.34 24.62
C GLN A 38 31.88 -18.49 25.65
N LYS A 39 32.83 -17.68 25.18
CA LYS A 39 33.66 -16.80 26.02
C LYS A 39 32.88 -15.63 26.63
N LYS A 40 31.84 -15.15 25.93
CA LYS A 40 31.06 -13.98 26.34
C LYS A 40 29.86 -14.36 27.22
N ILE A 41 29.21 -15.49 26.98
CA ILE A 41 28.02 -15.94 27.70
C ILE A 41 28.41 -16.95 28.76
N ASN A 42 28.65 -16.48 29.98
CA ASN A 42 29.23 -17.31 31.04
C ASN A 42 28.19 -18.03 31.89
N ILE A 43 26.94 -17.56 31.86
CA ILE A 43 25.84 -18.13 32.63
C ILE A 43 24.61 -18.25 31.73
N VAL A 44 23.98 -19.42 31.76
CA VAL A 44 22.70 -19.69 31.07
C VAL A 44 21.75 -20.31 32.08
N VAL A 45 20.59 -19.70 32.28
CA VAL A 45 19.65 -20.04 33.35
C VAL A 45 18.24 -20.21 32.78
N GLY A 46 17.57 -21.31 33.09
CA GLY A 46 16.13 -21.42 32.87
C GLY A 46 15.37 -20.69 33.96
N THR A 47 14.40 -19.87 33.56
CA THR A 47 13.54 -19.12 34.49
C THR A 47 12.06 -19.25 34.12
N GLY A 48 11.20 -18.42 34.70
CA GLY A 48 9.79 -18.40 34.33
C GLY A 48 8.98 -19.57 34.89
N SER A 49 7.77 -19.72 34.37
CA SER A 49 6.78 -20.65 34.91
C SER A 49 7.14 -22.11 34.67
N TRP A 50 7.83 -22.43 33.57
CA TRP A 50 8.19 -23.80 33.21
C TRP A 50 9.26 -24.42 34.14
N VAL A 51 10.01 -23.56 34.84
CA VAL A 51 10.97 -23.97 35.87
C VAL A 51 10.30 -24.10 37.24
N ARG A 52 9.39 -23.18 37.59
CA ARG A 52 8.69 -23.17 38.88
C ARG A 52 7.59 -24.22 39.01
N ASP A 53 6.89 -24.46 37.92
CA ASP A 53 5.73 -25.35 37.89
C ASP A 53 5.85 -26.37 36.75
N SER A 54 6.04 -27.63 37.16
CA SER A 54 6.07 -28.77 36.25
C SER A 54 4.75 -28.98 35.49
N GLN A 55 3.64 -28.39 35.96
CA GLN A 55 2.31 -28.43 35.33
C GLN A 55 2.03 -27.21 34.44
N SER A 56 2.97 -26.27 34.34
CA SER A 56 2.80 -25.09 33.49
C SER A 56 2.57 -25.51 32.04
N LYS A 57 1.39 -25.17 31.52
CA LYS A 57 1.04 -25.24 30.09
C LYS A 57 1.68 -24.12 29.27
N SER A 58 2.58 -23.33 29.88
CA SER A 58 3.31 -22.27 29.18
C SER A 58 4.06 -22.87 28.00
N ASN A 59 3.75 -22.37 26.81
CA ASN A 59 4.50 -22.67 25.61
C ASN A 59 5.83 -21.95 25.59
N ASP A 60 6.03 -20.90 26.39
CA ASP A 60 7.27 -20.13 26.41
C ASP A 60 8.24 -20.68 27.46
N TRP A 61 9.45 -21.00 27.00
CA TRP A 61 10.57 -21.46 27.82
C TRP A 61 11.57 -20.32 27.98
N ASP A 62 11.37 -19.52 29.03
CA ASP A 62 12.26 -18.40 29.35
C ASP A 62 13.67 -18.91 29.70
N ILE A 63 14.66 -18.43 28.96
CA ILE A 63 16.08 -18.66 29.19
C ILE A 63 16.76 -17.30 29.28
N ILE A 64 17.62 -17.16 30.29
CA ILE A 64 18.43 -15.99 30.50
C ILE A 64 19.88 -16.33 30.20
N CYS A 65 20.50 -15.52 29.35
CA CYS A 65 21.91 -15.58 29.04
C CYS A 65 22.61 -14.36 29.64
N ILE A 66 23.70 -14.58 30.38
CA ILE A 66 24.45 -13.52 31.03
C ILE A 66 25.75 -13.29 30.28
N LEU A 67 25.88 -12.06 29.77
CA LEU A 67 27.07 -11.55 29.10
C LEU A 67 28.09 -11.07 30.12
N ASP A 68 29.32 -11.58 30.06
CA ASP A 68 30.43 -11.08 30.88
C ASP A 68 30.87 -9.70 30.36
N ASP A 69 30.50 -8.66 31.11
CA ASP A 69 30.82 -7.26 30.83
C ASP A 69 31.97 -6.73 31.71
N SER A 70 32.72 -7.61 32.38
CA SER A 70 33.78 -7.23 33.34
C SER A 70 35.11 -6.78 32.69
N GLY A 71 35.20 -6.74 31.36
CA GLY A 71 36.40 -6.33 30.61
C GLY A 71 36.31 -4.91 30.02
N ASP A 72 37.47 -4.33 29.68
CA ASP A 72 37.66 -2.90 29.34
C ASP A 72 37.07 -2.41 27.98
N ASP A 73 36.44 -3.27 27.18
CA ASP A 73 36.10 -2.99 25.77
C ASP A 73 34.69 -2.40 25.51
N ILE A 74 33.94 -1.99 26.53
CA ILE A 74 32.52 -1.53 26.36
C ILE A 74 32.42 -0.04 25.97
N THR A 75 33.53 0.66 25.79
CA THR A 75 33.54 2.13 25.80
C THR A 75 33.05 2.85 24.54
N LYS A 76 32.69 2.16 23.43
CA LYS A 76 32.32 2.82 22.16
C LYS A 76 30.89 2.60 21.66
N ILE A 77 30.19 1.57 22.15
CA ILE A 77 28.84 1.22 21.69
C ILE A 77 27.92 1.21 22.91
N PRO A 78 26.73 1.85 22.87
CA PRO A 78 25.81 1.80 23.99
C PRO A 78 25.41 0.35 24.28
N ILE A 79 25.49 -0.05 25.56
CA ILE A 79 25.28 -1.43 26.01
C ILE A 79 23.94 -2.02 25.54
N MET A 80 22.90 -1.20 25.41
CA MET A 80 21.59 -1.64 24.92
C MET A 80 21.66 -2.23 23.51
N PHE A 81 22.42 -1.61 22.59
CA PHE A 81 22.60 -2.14 21.23
C PHE A 81 23.34 -3.48 21.23
N ILE A 82 24.30 -3.65 22.14
CA ILE A 82 25.04 -4.91 22.31
C ILE A 82 24.07 -6.00 22.80
N LEU A 83 23.27 -5.70 23.83
CA LEU A 83 22.30 -6.63 24.39
C LEU A 83 21.23 -7.04 23.38
N ASP A 84 20.69 -6.09 22.60
CA ASP A 84 19.67 -6.39 21.57
C ASP A 84 20.24 -7.23 20.42
N SER A 85 21.47 -6.92 19.99
CA SER A 85 22.17 -7.71 18.95
C SER A 85 22.47 -9.13 19.43
N MET A 86 22.96 -9.27 20.67
CA MET A 86 23.22 -10.56 21.29
C MET A 86 21.94 -11.36 21.52
N ARG A 87 20.87 -10.71 21.98
CA ARG A 87 19.56 -11.34 22.14
C ARG A 87 19.06 -11.88 20.81
N SER A 88 19.14 -11.09 19.75
CA SER A 88 18.69 -11.50 18.41
C SER A 88 19.46 -12.71 17.89
N LEU A 89 20.78 -12.72 18.04
CA LEU A 89 21.64 -13.84 17.66
C LEU A 89 21.35 -15.11 18.47
N LEU A 90 21.27 -14.99 19.80
CA LEU A 90 20.98 -16.12 20.68
C LEU A 90 19.56 -16.65 20.47
N GLN A 91 18.59 -15.78 20.17
CA GLN A 91 17.22 -16.18 19.84
C GLN A 91 17.17 -16.99 18.54
N GLN A 92 17.97 -16.64 17.53
CA GLN A 92 18.08 -17.42 16.30
C GLN A 92 18.66 -18.82 16.54
N ILE A 93 19.73 -18.92 17.35
CA ILE A 93 20.28 -20.21 17.77
C ILE A 93 19.23 -21.02 18.54
N ALA A 94 18.51 -20.38 19.45
CA ALA A 94 17.47 -21.01 20.24
C ALA A 94 16.34 -21.59 19.38
N TRP A 95 15.87 -20.85 18.37
CA TRP A 95 14.87 -21.34 17.42
C TRP A 95 15.36 -22.50 16.56
N GLY A 96 16.67 -22.61 16.31
CA GLY A 96 17.26 -23.80 15.69
C GLY A 96 17.18 -25.06 16.56
N VAL A 97 17.01 -24.90 17.88
CA VAL A 97 16.81 -26.00 18.83
C VAL A 97 15.32 -26.23 19.11
N ASP A 98 14.60 -25.18 19.51
CA ASP A 98 13.16 -25.20 19.77
C ASP A 98 12.57 -23.79 19.68
N GLN A 99 11.46 -23.63 18.96
CA GLN A 99 10.82 -22.33 18.75
C GLN A 99 10.18 -21.74 20.02
N ARG A 100 10.00 -22.57 21.05
CA ARG A 100 9.42 -22.18 22.34
C ARG A 100 10.36 -21.38 23.23
N PHE A 101 11.66 -21.37 22.95
CA PHE A 101 12.60 -20.60 23.76
C PHE A 101 12.38 -19.11 23.60
N HIS A 102 12.33 -18.41 24.73
CA HIS A 102 12.33 -16.96 24.79
C HIS A 102 13.59 -16.49 25.51
N ILE A 103 14.51 -15.87 24.75
CA ILE A 103 15.82 -15.46 25.26
C ILE A 103 15.76 -14.03 25.77
N GLN A 104 16.27 -13.85 27.00
CA GLN A 104 16.62 -12.55 27.55
C GLN A 104 18.13 -12.50 27.82
N VAL A 105 18.75 -11.35 27.57
CA VAL A 105 20.18 -11.16 27.78
C VAL A 105 20.38 -10.03 28.77
N TYR A 106 21.19 -10.29 29.80
CA TYR A 106 21.61 -9.31 30.79
C TYR A 106 23.13 -9.32 30.90
N THR A 107 23.70 -8.25 31.43
CA THR A 107 25.13 -8.25 31.74
C THR A 107 25.41 -8.86 33.11
N LEU A 108 26.65 -9.28 33.32
CA LEU A 108 27.13 -9.83 34.59
C LEU A 108 27.01 -8.80 35.71
N THR A 109 27.38 -7.54 35.45
CA THR A 109 27.22 -6.43 36.39
C THR A 109 25.75 -6.23 36.76
N THR A 110 24.84 -6.25 35.77
CA THR A 110 23.38 -6.14 36.02
C THR A 110 22.85 -7.28 36.88
N LEU A 111 23.34 -8.52 36.67
CA LEU A 111 22.98 -9.66 37.49
C LEU A 111 23.44 -9.46 38.94
N ILE A 112 24.70 -9.08 39.16
CA ILE A 112 25.27 -8.91 40.50
C ILE A 112 24.56 -7.78 41.24
N ASP A 113 24.53 -6.59 40.66
CA ASP A 113 23.93 -5.40 41.28
C ASP A 113 22.44 -5.60 41.52
N GLY A 114 21.72 -6.11 40.51
CA GLY A 114 20.30 -6.41 40.61
C GLY A 114 19.99 -7.48 41.67
N THR A 115 20.89 -8.43 41.88
CA THR A 115 20.72 -9.43 42.96
C THR A 115 20.96 -8.78 44.33
N ILE A 116 22.07 -8.06 44.51
CA ILE A 116 22.43 -7.41 45.79
C ILE A 116 21.35 -6.42 46.23
N GLN A 117 20.82 -5.64 45.30
CA GLN A 117 19.72 -4.70 45.53
C GLN A 117 18.36 -5.39 45.61
N ALA A 118 18.30 -6.71 45.38
CA ALA A 118 17.07 -7.48 45.33
C ALA A 118 16.01 -6.89 44.37
N ALA A 119 16.45 -6.38 43.21
CA ALA A 119 15.57 -5.92 42.15
C ALA A 119 14.61 -7.06 41.75
N PRO A 120 13.27 -6.87 41.79
CA PRO A 120 12.32 -7.99 41.81
C PRO A 120 12.51 -9.02 40.69
N THR A 121 12.74 -8.55 39.47
CA THR A 121 12.94 -9.41 38.29
C THR A 121 14.20 -10.28 38.44
N ILE A 122 15.37 -9.66 38.65
CA ILE A 122 16.65 -10.36 38.81
C ILE A 122 16.64 -11.26 40.06
N TYR A 123 16.08 -10.77 41.16
CA TYR A 123 15.94 -11.53 42.40
C TYR A 123 15.11 -12.80 42.20
N SER A 124 14.00 -12.71 41.45
CA SER A 124 13.20 -13.89 41.10
C SER A 124 13.95 -14.89 40.22
N TYR A 125 14.76 -14.39 39.27
CA TYR A 125 15.57 -15.23 38.40
C TYR A 125 16.61 -16.01 39.18
N VAL A 126 17.29 -15.38 40.13
CA VAL A 126 18.29 -16.03 40.97
C VAL A 126 17.66 -17.02 41.95
N ARG A 127 16.54 -16.65 42.58
CA ARG A 127 15.81 -17.51 43.53
C ARG A 127 15.29 -18.78 42.86
N ASP A 128 14.58 -18.64 41.74
CA ASP A 128 13.83 -19.73 41.13
C ASP A 128 14.62 -20.42 40.01
N GLY A 129 15.61 -19.75 39.44
CA GLY A 129 16.28 -20.19 38.22
C GLY A 129 17.10 -21.46 38.38
N ILE A 130 17.17 -22.25 37.31
CA ILE A 130 18.01 -23.45 37.20
C ILE A 130 19.18 -23.13 36.26
N PRO A 131 20.44 -23.14 36.74
CA PRO A 131 21.58 -22.92 35.88
C PRO A 131 21.84 -24.15 35.00
N PHE A 132 21.94 -23.94 33.69
CA PHE A 132 22.41 -24.92 32.70
C PHE A 132 23.88 -24.69 32.32
N LYS A 133 24.38 -23.46 32.54
CA LYS A 133 25.78 -23.05 32.43
C LYS A 133 26.06 -22.05 33.57
N ASP A 134 27.15 -22.24 34.31
CA ASP A 134 27.65 -21.32 35.36
C ASP A 134 29.14 -21.59 35.58
N GLU A 135 29.97 -21.19 34.60
CA GLU A 135 31.39 -21.61 34.52
C GLU A 135 32.21 -21.24 35.77
N LYS A 136 31.92 -20.10 36.38
CA LYS A 136 32.62 -19.57 37.55
C LYS A 136 31.90 -19.87 38.88
N GLY A 137 30.75 -20.54 38.85
CA GLY A 137 29.93 -20.82 40.04
C GLY A 137 29.33 -19.56 40.70
N LEU A 138 29.22 -18.46 39.96
CA LEU A 138 28.73 -17.20 40.50
C LEU A 138 27.22 -17.25 40.74
N PHE A 139 26.46 -17.77 39.76
CA PHE A 139 25.00 -17.81 39.86
C PHE A 139 24.56 -18.68 41.03
N ILE A 140 25.15 -19.86 41.19
CA ILE A 140 24.81 -20.75 42.30
C ILE A 140 25.18 -20.16 43.66
N THR A 141 26.26 -19.36 43.71
CA THR A 141 26.66 -18.64 44.93
C THR A 141 25.63 -17.57 45.30
N LEU A 142 25.24 -16.72 44.34
CA LEU A 142 24.19 -15.72 44.51
C LEU A 142 22.86 -16.36 44.92
N LYS A 143 22.48 -17.47 44.29
CA LYS A 143 21.28 -18.25 44.63
C LYS A 143 21.30 -18.72 46.08
N ARG A 144 22.40 -19.31 46.55
CA ARG A 144 22.54 -19.72 47.95
C ARG A 144 22.46 -18.54 48.92
N MET A 145 22.99 -17.38 48.55
CA MET A 145 22.90 -16.18 49.38
C MET A 145 21.46 -15.66 49.50
N VAL A 146 20.68 -15.75 48.42
CA VAL A 146 19.24 -15.47 48.41
C VAL A 146 18.47 -16.48 49.27
N GLU A 147 18.72 -17.78 49.08
CA GLU A 147 18.06 -18.87 49.83
C GLU A 147 18.33 -18.79 51.34
N THR A 148 19.57 -18.44 51.72
CA THR A 148 19.96 -18.26 53.12
C THR A 148 19.59 -16.88 53.69
N SER A 149 18.84 -16.07 52.93
CA SER A 149 18.39 -14.72 53.34
C SER A 149 19.53 -13.75 53.68
N LYS A 150 20.74 -14.01 53.21
CA LYS A 150 21.88 -13.07 53.27
C LYS A 150 21.66 -11.88 52.34
N ILE A 151 20.95 -12.10 51.23
CA ILE A 151 20.46 -11.06 50.33
C ILE A 151 18.94 -11.03 50.43
N LYS A 152 18.40 -9.92 50.91
CA LYS A 152 16.96 -9.69 51.09
C LYS A 152 16.57 -8.31 50.55
N PRO A 153 15.31 -8.10 50.13
CA PRO A 153 14.81 -6.78 49.80
C PRO A 153 15.09 -5.77 50.91
N THR A 154 15.72 -4.65 50.56
CA THR A 154 15.98 -3.54 51.47
C THR A 154 14.78 -2.60 51.52
N TYR A 155 14.74 -1.70 52.52
CA TYR A 155 13.73 -0.64 52.56
C TYR A 155 13.76 0.22 51.30
N ASP A 156 14.96 0.56 50.80
CA ASP A 156 15.14 1.35 49.57
C ASP A 156 14.54 0.67 48.34
N THR A 157 14.69 -0.65 48.21
CA THR A 157 14.09 -1.42 47.12
C THR A 157 12.57 -1.41 47.22
N ILE A 158 12.02 -1.58 48.44
CA ILE A 158 10.57 -1.54 48.67
C ILE A 158 10.01 -0.15 48.32
N GLU A 159 10.66 0.93 48.78
CA GLU A 159 10.26 2.30 48.48
C GLU A 159 10.35 2.61 46.98
N THR A 160 11.41 2.15 46.33
CA THR A 160 11.60 2.29 44.88
C THR A 160 10.46 1.63 44.11
N GLU A 161 10.09 0.40 44.45
CA GLU A 161 8.98 -0.31 43.80
C GLU A 161 7.62 0.36 44.07
N GLN A 162 7.39 0.88 45.29
CA GLN A 162 6.20 1.66 45.60
C GLN A 162 6.11 2.94 44.74
N ARG A 163 7.23 3.66 44.57
CA ARG A 163 7.30 4.85 43.72
C ARG A 163 7.03 4.49 42.26
N ILE A 164 7.68 3.46 41.73
CA ILE A 164 7.48 2.98 40.36
C ILE A 164 6.01 2.58 40.15
N ALA A 165 5.38 1.90 41.10
CA ALA A 165 3.97 1.53 41.01
C ALA A 165 3.05 2.76 40.88
N ARG A 166 3.31 3.83 41.66
CA ARG A 166 2.57 5.10 41.55
C ARG A 166 2.83 5.81 40.22
N GLU A 167 4.08 5.84 39.77
CA GLU A 167 4.47 6.41 38.48
C GLU A 167 3.81 5.69 37.31
N ARG A 168 3.64 4.36 37.38
CA ARG A 168 2.91 3.60 36.35
C ARG A 168 1.45 4.02 36.23
N ILE A 169 0.77 4.31 37.35
CA ILE A 169 -0.61 4.84 37.31
C ILE A 169 -0.64 6.23 36.68
N ASN A 170 0.30 7.11 37.01
CA ASN A 170 0.40 8.43 36.39
C ASN A 170 0.66 8.32 34.89
N LYS A 171 1.54 7.40 34.48
CA LYS A 171 1.82 7.13 33.06
C LYS A 171 0.57 6.69 32.30
N ILE A 172 -0.30 5.87 32.88
CA ILE A 172 -1.57 5.47 32.25
C ILE A 172 -2.45 6.70 32.00
N LYS A 173 -2.54 7.62 32.97
CA LYS A 173 -3.28 8.87 32.80
C LYS A 173 -2.70 9.73 31.69
N ASP A 174 -1.38 9.88 31.66
CA ASP A 174 -0.68 10.62 30.61
C ASP A 174 -0.92 10.00 29.22
N GLN A 175 -0.94 8.67 29.13
CA GLN A 175 -1.24 7.96 27.89
C GLN A 175 -2.68 8.19 27.43
N ILE A 176 -3.66 8.16 28.34
CA ILE A 176 -5.07 8.46 27.99
C ILE A 176 -5.17 9.89 27.46
N ASN A 177 -4.66 10.86 28.21
CA ASN A 177 -4.81 12.28 27.91
C ASN A 177 -4.04 12.72 26.67
N GLY A 178 -2.80 12.23 26.52
CA GLY A 178 -1.87 12.70 25.49
C GLY A 178 -1.84 11.82 24.25
N THR A 179 -1.84 10.50 24.40
CA THR A 179 -1.68 9.56 23.27
C THR A 179 -3.03 9.08 22.75
N LEU A 180 -3.86 8.47 23.60
CA LEU A 180 -5.07 7.81 23.15
C LEU A 180 -6.13 8.81 22.67
N PHE A 181 -6.31 9.93 23.38
CA PHE A 181 -7.26 10.96 22.96
C PHE A 181 -6.82 11.69 21.68
N PHE A 182 -5.51 11.84 21.47
CA PHE A 182 -4.94 12.38 20.23
C PHE A 182 -5.33 11.49 19.05
N GLU A 183 -5.04 10.18 19.13
CA GLU A 183 -5.41 9.20 18.10
C GLU A 183 -6.92 9.20 17.85
N LEU A 184 -7.71 9.29 18.92
CA LEU A 184 -9.17 9.29 18.82
C LEU A 184 -9.70 10.51 18.04
N GLN A 185 -9.15 11.70 18.28
CA GLN A 185 -9.55 12.90 17.55
C GLN A 185 -9.13 12.83 16.08
N TYR A 186 -7.96 12.25 15.79
CA TYR A 186 -7.48 12.12 14.41
C TYR A 186 -8.26 11.07 13.63
N ALA A 187 -8.68 9.96 14.26
CA ALA A 187 -9.59 9.02 13.63
C ALA A 187 -10.90 9.69 13.17
N ALA A 188 -11.48 10.56 14.00
CA ALA A 188 -12.65 11.35 13.61
C ALA A 188 -12.32 12.39 12.52
N ALA A 189 -11.13 13.00 12.55
CA ALA A 189 -10.71 13.97 11.54
C ALA A 189 -10.52 13.32 10.17
N ASP A 190 -9.82 12.19 10.10
CA ASP A 190 -9.45 11.50 8.87
C ASP A 190 -10.70 11.00 8.13
N ILE A 191 -11.66 10.40 8.85
CA ILE A 191 -12.90 9.96 8.21
C ILE A 191 -13.74 11.14 7.70
N SER A 192 -13.70 12.28 8.41
CA SER A 192 -14.37 13.52 7.95
C SER A 192 -13.73 14.05 6.66
N GLN A 193 -12.40 14.01 6.56
CA GLN A 193 -11.67 14.40 5.35
C GLN A 193 -11.97 13.45 4.18
N ALA A 194 -12.06 12.15 4.44
CA ALA A 194 -12.43 11.16 3.43
C ALA A 194 -13.84 11.41 2.88
N VAL A 195 -14.82 11.67 3.77
CA VAL A 195 -16.19 12.06 3.38
C VAL A 195 -16.18 13.37 2.60
N SER A 196 -15.48 14.39 3.08
CA SER A 196 -15.32 15.68 2.38
C SER A 196 -14.83 15.47 0.94
N ALA A 197 -13.73 14.71 0.77
CA ALA A 197 -13.14 14.43 -0.54
C ALA A 197 -14.04 13.58 -1.44
N ALA A 198 -14.82 12.66 -0.87
CA ALA A 198 -15.80 11.87 -1.59
C ALA A 198 -16.90 12.75 -2.16
N TRP A 199 -17.33 13.78 -1.44
CA TRP A 199 -18.36 14.72 -1.88
C TRP A 199 -17.82 15.91 -2.70
N GLY A 200 -16.57 15.84 -3.15
CA GLY A 200 -15.97 16.85 -4.04
C GLY A 200 -15.44 18.10 -3.35
N TYR A 201 -15.43 18.13 -2.02
CA TYR A 201 -14.80 19.19 -1.24
C TYR A 201 -13.29 18.95 -1.11
N GLU A 202 -12.55 19.99 -0.66
CA GLU A 202 -11.14 19.83 -0.27
C GLU A 202 -11.02 18.90 0.95
N MET A 203 -9.81 18.37 1.22
CA MET A 203 -9.53 17.71 2.50
C MET A 203 -9.13 18.79 3.52
N PRO A 204 -10.03 19.22 4.42
CA PRO A 204 -9.76 20.32 5.34
C PRO A 204 -8.77 19.91 6.42
N ASP A 205 -8.01 20.86 6.96
CA ASP A 205 -7.37 20.65 8.25
C ASP A 205 -8.41 20.55 9.37
N PRO A 206 -8.07 20.00 10.56
CA PRO A 206 -9.02 19.83 11.65
C PRO A 206 -9.76 21.11 12.10
N VAL A 207 -9.24 22.31 11.87
CA VAL A 207 -9.96 23.54 12.25
C VAL A 207 -11.14 23.80 11.30
N ARG A 208 -10.99 23.45 10.02
CA ARG A 208 -12.00 23.70 8.98
C ARG A 208 -13.06 22.59 8.82
N ILE A 209 -12.84 21.41 9.41
CA ILE A 209 -13.78 20.27 9.31
C ILE A 209 -15.22 20.68 9.69
N GLU A 210 -15.41 21.40 10.80
CA GLU A 210 -16.75 21.79 11.25
C GLU A 210 -17.50 22.64 10.20
N GLY A 211 -16.78 23.53 9.51
CA GLY A 211 -17.34 24.36 8.44
C GLY A 211 -17.88 23.52 7.29
N ILE A 212 -17.06 22.58 6.81
CA ILE A 212 -17.45 21.67 5.71
C ILE A 212 -18.62 20.79 6.13
N LEU A 213 -18.61 20.22 7.33
CA LEU A 213 -19.71 19.38 7.80
C LEU A 213 -21.05 20.16 7.86
N LYS A 214 -21.01 21.46 8.19
CA LYS A 214 -22.20 22.34 8.15
C LYS A 214 -22.70 22.59 6.72
N GLU A 215 -21.80 22.77 5.77
CA GLU A 215 -22.17 22.89 4.35
C GLU A 215 -22.79 21.59 3.83
N MET A 216 -22.20 20.45 4.16
CA MET A 216 -22.74 19.13 3.81
C MET A 216 -24.11 18.86 4.46
N LYS A 217 -24.33 19.35 5.68
CA LYS A 217 -25.66 19.33 6.32
C LYS A 217 -26.67 20.20 5.57
N ALA A 218 -26.28 21.39 5.10
CA ALA A 218 -27.17 22.25 4.31
C ALA A 218 -27.61 21.57 2.99
N GLN A 219 -26.79 20.66 2.46
CA GLN A 219 -27.11 19.81 1.31
C GLN A 219 -27.85 18.51 1.67
N GLY A 220 -28.15 18.28 2.95
CA GLY A 220 -28.86 17.08 3.42
C GLY A 220 -28.01 15.80 3.47
N VAL A 221 -26.68 15.92 3.42
CA VAL A 221 -25.76 14.76 3.43
C VAL A 221 -25.52 14.24 4.83
N ILE A 222 -25.30 15.16 5.78
CA ILE A 222 -24.87 14.89 7.16
C ILE A 222 -25.90 15.43 8.15
N GLU A 223 -26.17 14.67 9.20
CA GLU A 223 -27.07 15.08 10.30
C GLU A 223 -26.33 15.87 11.38
N GLN A 224 -27.05 16.78 12.07
CA GLN A 224 -26.48 17.65 13.11
C GLN A 224 -25.78 16.87 14.22
N LYS A 225 -26.35 15.71 14.62
CA LYS A 225 -25.79 14.86 15.68
C LYS A 225 -24.31 14.56 15.47
N TYR A 226 -23.89 14.28 14.24
CA TYR A 226 -22.51 13.91 13.95
C TYR A 226 -21.59 15.12 13.92
N ILE A 227 -22.10 16.30 13.51
CA ILE A 227 -21.37 17.56 13.69
C ILE A 227 -21.09 17.82 15.16
N ASP A 228 -22.09 17.60 16.02
CA ASP A 228 -21.94 17.79 17.47
C ASP A 228 -20.91 16.83 18.07
N ILE A 229 -20.85 15.57 17.61
CA ILE A 229 -19.81 14.61 18.01
C ILE A 229 -18.41 15.14 17.65
N TRP A 230 -18.20 15.60 16.41
CA TRP A 230 -16.93 16.16 15.98
C TRP A 230 -16.51 17.36 16.85
N VAL A 231 -17.43 18.30 17.07
CA VAL A 231 -17.18 19.51 17.86
C VAL A 231 -16.84 19.16 19.31
N ASP A 232 -17.57 18.23 19.93
CA ASP A 232 -17.33 17.75 21.30
C ASP A 232 -15.95 17.11 21.44
N VAL A 233 -15.60 16.17 20.56
CA VAL A 233 -14.29 15.49 20.53
C VAL A 233 -13.16 16.50 20.33
N ARG A 234 -13.29 17.39 19.34
CA ARG A 234 -12.26 18.39 19.02
C ARG A 234 -12.05 19.36 20.19
N LYS A 235 -13.14 19.83 20.80
CA LYS A 235 -13.09 20.71 21.96
C LYS A 235 -12.41 20.05 23.15
N LYS A 236 -12.75 18.78 23.43
CA LYS A 236 -12.13 18.02 24.51
C LYS A 236 -10.63 17.85 24.28
N TRP A 237 -10.22 17.46 23.07
CA TRP A 237 -8.80 17.37 22.70
C TRP A 237 -8.07 18.71 22.88
N LYS A 238 -8.63 19.82 22.36
CA LYS A 238 -8.03 21.15 22.52
C LYS A 238 -7.90 21.59 23.97
N GLY A 239 -8.86 21.21 24.81
CA GLY A 239 -8.78 21.40 26.26
C GLY A 239 -7.57 20.68 26.88
N LEU A 240 -7.29 19.44 26.46
CA LEU A 240 -6.14 18.66 26.93
C LEU A 240 -4.82 19.21 26.37
N GLU A 241 -4.77 19.53 25.08
CA GLU A 241 -3.57 20.06 24.40
C GLU A 241 -3.09 21.37 25.05
N HIS A 242 -4.02 22.28 25.35
CA HIS A 242 -3.71 23.55 26.00
C HIS A 242 -3.64 23.46 27.53
N LYS A 243 -3.75 22.25 28.10
CA LYS A 243 -3.76 22.01 29.56
C LYS A 243 -4.82 22.85 30.30
N VAL A 244 -5.95 23.12 29.65
CA VAL A 244 -7.12 23.79 30.24
C VAL A 244 -8.02 22.75 30.90
N CYS A 245 -8.09 21.54 30.34
CA CYS A 245 -8.59 20.33 31.00
C CYS A 245 -7.39 19.46 31.36
N PHE A 246 -7.33 19.01 32.62
CA PHE A 246 -6.13 18.31 33.12
C PHE A 246 -6.23 16.78 33.07
N GLU A 247 -7.44 16.23 32.97
CA GLU A 247 -7.62 14.77 33.06
C GLU A 247 -8.88 14.28 32.34
N VAL A 248 -8.76 13.14 31.67
CA VAL A 248 -9.87 12.31 31.18
C VAL A 248 -9.84 11.00 31.97
N SER A 249 -10.96 10.66 32.60
CA SER A 249 -11.07 9.37 33.28
C SER A 249 -11.16 8.22 32.27
N PRO A 250 -10.78 6.98 32.62
CA PRO A 250 -10.97 5.82 31.74
C PRO A 250 -12.43 5.63 31.28
N GLN A 251 -13.39 5.91 32.16
CA GLN A 251 -14.82 5.84 31.85
C GLN A 251 -15.21 6.88 30.81
N GLU A 252 -14.79 8.13 31.01
CA GLU A 252 -15.03 9.21 30.06
C GLU A 252 -14.35 8.92 28.71
N PHE A 253 -13.11 8.41 28.71
CA PHE A 253 -12.43 8.00 27.47
C PHE A 253 -13.25 6.95 26.71
N GLY A 254 -13.76 5.92 27.38
CA GLY A 254 -14.60 4.90 26.76
C GLY A 254 -15.92 5.45 26.19
N GLU A 255 -16.46 6.52 26.74
CA GLU A 255 -17.62 7.22 26.16
C GLU A 255 -17.25 7.93 24.85
N TYR A 256 -16.14 8.66 24.82
CA TYR A 256 -15.65 9.28 23.59
C TYR A 256 -15.28 8.25 22.53
N GLU A 257 -14.67 7.13 22.92
CA GLU A 257 -14.33 6.04 22.00
C GLU A 257 -15.59 5.51 21.30
N ARG A 258 -16.67 5.24 22.04
CA ARG A 258 -17.94 4.79 21.47
C ARG A 258 -18.56 5.84 20.54
N LYS A 259 -18.57 7.11 20.95
CA LYS A 259 -19.06 8.22 20.11
C LYS A 259 -18.31 8.30 18.77
N VAL A 260 -16.99 8.17 18.80
CA VAL A 260 -16.16 8.25 17.59
C VAL A 260 -16.31 7.01 16.71
N ARG A 261 -16.49 5.82 17.28
CA ARG A 261 -16.83 4.61 16.49
C ARG A 261 -18.15 4.80 15.74
N GLU A 262 -19.20 5.24 16.45
CA GLU A 262 -20.49 5.54 15.83
C GLU A 262 -20.37 6.61 14.74
N TYR A 263 -19.54 7.64 14.98
CA TYR A 263 -19.25 8.68 13.99
C TYR A 263 -18.57 8.12 12.74
N ILE A 264 -17.56 7.25 12.90
CA ILE A 264 -16.87 6.60 11.78
C ILE A 264 -17.86 5.77 10.96
N ASP A 265 -18.62 4.88 11.59
CA ASP A 265 -19.59 4.02 10.91
C ASP A 265 -20.61 4.84 10.09
N TYR A 266 -21.09 5.95 10.67
CA TYR A 266 -21.97 6.87 9.96
C TYR A 266 -21.28 7.54 8.78
N MET A 267 -20.08 8.08 8.97
CA MET A 267 -19.35 8.80 7.93
C MET A 267 -18.98 7.87 6.76
N GLU A 268 -18.56 6.63 7.03
CA GLU A 268 -18.32 5.61 6.01
C GLU A 268 -19.56 5.36 5.13
N SER A 269 -20.76 5.32 5.74
CA SER A 269 -22.01 5.18 4.99
C SER A 269 -22.25 6.32 3.98
N LYS A 270 -21.66 7.51 4.20
CA LYS A 270 -21.76 8.66 3.30
C LYS A 270 -20.72 8.65 2.18
N ILE A 271 -19.64 7.87 2.29
CA ILE A 271 -18.59 7.81 1.27
C ILE A 271 -19.12 7.24 -0.03
N VAL A 272 -19.90 6.16 0.01
CA VAL A 272 -20.47 5.53 -1.19
C VAL A 272 -21.35 6.50 -1.98
N GLY A 273 -22.19 7.27 -1.27
CA GLY A 273 -23.00 8.33 -1.88
C GLY A 273 -22.14 9.44 -2.49
N GLY A 274 -21.08 9.85 -1.78
CA GLY A 274 -20.14 10.86 -2.25
C GLY A 274 -19.40 10.44 -3.52
N GLN A 275 -18.87 9.21 -3.56
CA GLN A 275 -18.17 8.70 -4.75
C GLN A 275 -19.04 8.80 -6.00
N ARG A 276 -20.31 8.42 -5.90
CA ARG A 276 -21.29 8.57 -7.01
C ARG A 276 -21.51 10.04 -7.38
N PHE A 277 -21.64 10.92 -6.39
CA PHE A 277 -21.79 12.36 -6.62
C PHE A 277 -20.59 12.96 -7.37
N LYS A 278 -19.36 12.64 -6.93
CA LYS A 278 -18.13 13.12 -7.57
C LYS A 278 -17.96 12.56 -8.98
N GLN A 279 -18.22 11.27 -9.18
CA GLN A 279 -18.22 10.66 -10.51
C GLN A 279 -19.20 11.37 -11.46
N LYS A 280 -20.40 11.70 -10.99
CA LYS A 280 -21.38 12.50 -11.76
C LYS A 280 -20.86 13.89 -12.10
N GLN A 281 -20.25 14.58 -11.14
CA GLN A 281 -19.69 15.92 -11.33
C GLN A 281 -18.55 15.90 -12.35
N ASP A 282 -17.61 14.96 -12.22
CA ASP A 282 -16.50 14.79 -13.15
C ASP A 282 -16.99 14.44 -14.55
N ALA A 283 -17.95 13.52 -14.68
CA ALA A 283 -18.53 13.12 -15.97
C ALA A 283 -19.17 14.33 -16.67
N SER A 284 -19.92 15.13 -15.92
CA SER A 284 -20.57 16.34 -16.43
C SER A 284 -19.56 17.37 -16.93
N LYS A 285 -18.47 17.59 -16.17
CA LYS A 285 -17.38 18.49 -16.55
C LYS A 285 -16.70 18.04 -17.84
N TYR A 286 -16.35 16.76 -17.94
CA TYR A 286 -15.70 16.21 -19.13
C TYR A 286 -16.59 16.28 -20.37
N ILE A 287 -17.88 15.99 -20.24
CA ILE A 287 -18.83 16.07 -21.35
C ILE A 287 -19.01 17.52 -21.81
N SER A 288 -19.06 18.47 -20.88
CA SER A 288 -19.09 19.91 -21.22
C SER A 288 -17.87 20.29 -22.07
N GLN A 289 -16.66 19.91 -21.63
CA GLN A 289 -15.42 20.17 -22.37
C GLN A 289 -15.42 19.53 -23.76
N ILE A 290 -15.87 18.28 -23.86
CA ILE A 290 -16.00 17.56 -25.12
C ILE A 290 -16.99 18.24 -26.07
N LYS A 291 -18.17 18.62 -25.57
CA LYS A 291 -19.20 19.32 -26.37
C LYS A 291 -18.65 20.64 -26.89
N ASP A 292 -17.93 21.39 -26.07
CA ASP A 292 -17.28 22.63 -26.49
C ASP A 292 -16.22 22.40 -27.57
N GLN A 293 -15.41 21.34 -27.46
CA GLN A 293 -14.44 20.98 -28.51
C GLN A 293 -15.13 20.59 -29.82
N VAL A 294 -16.21 19.80 -29.76
CA VAL A 294 -17.02 19.44 -30.93
C VAL A 294 -17.57 20.70 -31.61
N LYS A 295 -18.19 21.60 -30.86
CA LYS A 295 -18.71 22.89 -31.36
C LYS A 295 -17.61 23.72 -32.02
N GLN A 296 -16.44 23.82 -31.39
CA GLN A 296 -15.30 24.55 -31.97
C GLN A 296 -14.82 23.95 -33.28
N ILE A 297 -14.78 22.62 -33.39
CA ILE A 297 -14.44 21.93 -34.65
C ILE A 297 -15.47 22.26 -35.73
N LEU A 298 -16.77 22.17 -35.43
CA LEU A 298 -17.83 22.49 -36.39
C LEU A 298 -17.77 23.95 -36.87
N ASN A 299 -17.49 24.89 -35.96
CA ASN A 299 -17.28 26.30 -36.32
C ASN A 299 -16.09 26.48 -37.26
N LEU A 300 -14.96 25.80 -37.01
CA LEU A 300 -13.79 25.85 -37.92
C LEU A 300 -14.09 25.25 -39.29
N LEU A 301 -15.07 24.34 -39.38
CA LEU A 301 -15.53 23.76 -40.64
C LEU A 301 -16.54 24.64 -41.38
N ASN A 302 -16.98 25.76 -40.78
CA ASN A 302 -18.04 26.61 -41.29
C ASN A 302 -19.32 25.83 -41.63
N VAL A 303 -19.73 24.91 -40.74
CA VAL A 303 -20.98 24.15 -40.90
C VAL A 303 -22.01 24.68 -39.90
N ASP A 304 -23.24 24.86 -40.38
CA ASP A 304 -24.36 25.24 -39.53
C ASP A 304 -24.79 24.07 -38.63
N TYR A 305 -24.95 24.35 -37.33
CA TYR A 305 -25.43 23.41 -36.34
C TYR A 305 -26.22 24.12 -35.23
N THR A 306 -27.04 23.36 -34.50
CA THR A 306 -27.67 23.74 -33.24
C THR A 306 -27.07 22.92 -32.09
N ASP A 307 -27.22 23.38 -30.86
CA ASP A 307 -26.68 22.68 -29.69
C ASP A 307 -27.21 21.24 -29.56
N GLU A 308 -28.43 21.00 -30.00
CA GLU A 308 -29.11 19.70 -29.95
C GLU A 308 -28.61 18.75 -31.04
N ASN A 309 -28.27 19.26 -32.23
CA ASN A 309 -27.84 18.45 -33.37
C ASN A 309 -26.31 18.40 -33.56
N ALA A 310 -25.54 19.13 -32.75
CA ALA A 310 -24.09 19.27 -32.90
C ALA A 310 -23.36 17.92 -33.03
N LEU A 311 -23.73 16.91 -32.24
CA LEU A 311 -23.14 15.57 -32.33
C LEU A 311 -23.47 14.83 -33.64
N VAL A 312 -24.70 15.00 -34.14
CA VAL A 312 -25.14 14.40 -35.40
C VAL A 312 -24.43 15.07 -36.59
N VAL A 313 -24.32 16.39 -36.56
CA VAL A 313 -23.57 17.15 -37.57
C VAL A 313 -22.09 16.78 -37.51
N PHE A 314 -21.52 16.61 -36.32
CA PHE A 314 -20.13 16.17 -36.13
C PHE A 314 -19.88 14.77 -36.69
N GLU A 315 -20.78 13.81 -36.47
CA GLU A 315 -20.71 12.48 -37.07
C GLU A 315 -20.63 12.58 -38.60
N LYS A 316 -21.55 13.33 -39.23
CA LYS A 316 -21.59 13.50 -40.68
C LYS A 316 -20.39 14.25 -41.27
N GLU A 317 -19.93 15.30 -40.61
CA GLU A 317 -18.93 16.21 -41.18
C GLU A 317 -17.49 15.84 -40.83
N VAL A 318 -17.30 15.09 -39.75
CA VAL A 318 -15.98 14.72 -39.25
C VAL A 318 -15.75 13.22 -39.37
N VAL A 319 -16.68 12.39 -38.92
CA VAL A 319 -16.51 10.93 -38.88
C VAL A 319 -16.76 10.31 -40.25
N ASP A 320 -17.89 10.63 -40.91
CA ASP A 320 -18.21 10.06 -42.23
C ASP A 320 -17.24 10.56 -43.32
N LYS A 321 -16.75 11.80 -43.17
CA LYS A 321 -15.65 12.34 -43.98
C LYS A 321 -14.27 11.82 -43.57
N LYS A 322 -14.21 10.83 -42.68
CA LYS A 322 -13.04 10.09 -42.21
C LYS A 322 -11.97 10.93 -41.52
N ARG A 323 -12.27 12.17 -41.11
CA ARG A 323 -11.32 13.08 -40.45
C ARG A 323 -10.96 12.64 -39.02
N ILE A 324 -11.74 11.72 -38.44
CA ILE A 324 -11.48 11.07 -37.16
C ILE A 324 -12.01 9.63 -37.18
N SER A 325 -11.45 8.75 -36.34
CA SER A 325 -11.90 7.36 -36.22
C SER A 325 -13.33 7.26 -35.65
N PRO A 326 -14.20 6.37 -36.19
CA PRO A 326 -15.52 6.08 -35.62
C PRO A 326 -15.49 5.61 -34.16
N GLN A 327 -14.37 5.05 -33.69
CA GLN A 327 -14.23 4.63 -32.30
C GLN A 327 -14.28 5.81 -31.33
N ILE A 328 -13.76 6.98 -31.74
CA ILE A 328 -13.83 8.20 -30.92
C ILE A 328 -15.29 8.61 -30.72
N LEU A 329 -16.11 8.51 -31.76
CA LEU A 329 -17.54 8.77 -31.67
C LEU A 329 -18.26 7.76 -30.75
N ASN A 330 -17.88 6.48 -30.79
CA ASN A 330 -18.46 5.49 -29.88
C ASN A 330 -18.13 5.80 -28.42
N ILE A 331 -16.89 6.17 -28.11
CA ILE A 331 -16.50 6.56 -26.74
C ILE A 331 -17.26 7.83 -26.30
N LEU A 332 -17.41 8.81 -27.21
CA LEU A 332 -18.24 10.00 -26.98
C LEU A 332 -19.70 9.65 -26.65
N LYS A 333 -20.32 8.77 -27.45
CA LYS A 333 -21.70 8.31 -27.23
C LYS A 333 -21.83 7.55 -25.91
N GLN A 334 -20.85 6.72 -25.53
CA GLN A 334 -20.83 6.03 -24.22
C GLN A 334 -20.80 7.02 -23.05
N PHE A 335 -19.99 8.07 -23.12
CA PHE A 335 -19.96 9.11 -22.09
C PHE A 335 -21.29 9.82 -21.91
N ILE A 336 -21.97 10.14 -23.01
CA ILE A 336 -23.30 10.77 -22.97
C ILE A 336 -24.32 9.86 -22.30
N VAL A 337 -24.30 8.56 -22.61
CA VAL A 337 -25.18 7.57 -21.97
C VAL A 337 -24.91 7.47 -20.47
N ILE A 338 -23.64 7.48 -20.04
CA ILE A 338 -23.27 7.49 -18.63
C ILE A 338 -23.86 8.72 -17.91
N GLN A 339 -23.76 9.92 -18.51
CA GLN A 339 -24.35 11.12 -17.94
C GLN A 339 -25.88 11.06 -17.88
N GLU A 340 -26.53 10.60 -18.94
CA GLU A 340 -27.98 10.43 -18.93
C GLU A 340 -28.44 9.46 -17.84
N ASN A 341 -27.70 8.38 -17.62
CA ASN A 341 -27.99 7.44 -16.54
C ASN A 341 -27.83 8.11 -15.18
N PHE A 342 -26.77 8.91 -14.96
CA PHE A 342 -26.63 9.72 -13.74
C PHE A 342 -27.74 10.76 -13.54
N ASP A 343 -28.26 11.35 -14.61
CA ASP A 343 -29.36 12.33 -14.54
C ASP A 343 -30.71 11.67 -14.26
N LYS A 344 -30.92 10.47 -14.79
CA LYS A 344 -32.11 9.65 -14.56
C LYS A 344 -32.03 8.82 -13.26
N GLN A 345 -31.01 9.05 -12.41
CA GLN A 345 -30.73 8.27 -11.20
C GLN A 345 -30.67 6.74 -11.42
N ARG A 346 -30.22 6.33 -12.61
CA ARG A 346 -30.01 4.92 -12.96
C ARG A 346 -28.66 4.45 -12.46
N GLU A 347 -28.59 3.17 -12.13
CA GLU A 347 -27.35 2.54 -11.71
C GLU A 347 -26.36 2.48 -12.88
N VAL A 348 -25.13 2.95 -12.65
CA VAL A 348 -24.00 2.84 -13.57
C VAL A 348 -22.92 2.09 -12.81
N SER A 349 -22.37 1.02 -13.40
CA SER A 349 -21.36 0.23 -12.72
C SER A 349 -20.03 0.99 -12.61
N GLU A 350 -19.27 0.74 -11.54
CA GLU A 350 -17.93 1.33 -11.40
C GLU A 350 -16.99 0.96 -12.55
N THR A 351 -17.19 -0.23 -13.15
CA THR A 351 -16.39 -0.69 -14.28
C THR A 351 -16.68 0.12 -15.54
N GLU A 352 -17.96 0.39 -15.84
CA GLU A 352 -18.34 1.25 -16.98
C GLU A 352 -17.79 2.67 -16.83
N ILE A 353 -17.84 3.22 -15.61
CA ILE A 353 -17.29 4.54 -15.31
C ILE A 353 -15.77 4.50 -15.52
N ARG A 354 -15.06 3.56 -14.90
CA ARG A 354 -13.60 3.47 -15.01
C ARG A 354 -13.15 3.31 -16.46
N ASP A 355 -13.81 2.46 -17.22
CA ASP A 355 -13.45 2.18 -18.61
C ASP A 355 -13.69 3.41 -19.49
N ALA A 356 -14.81 4.12 -19.31
CA ALA A 356 -15.07 5.38 -20.00
C ALA A 356 -14.01 6.43 -19.63
N PHE A 357 -13.78 6.70 -18.34
CA PHE A 357 -12.79 7.67 -17.88
C PHE A 357 -11.35 7.33 -18.27
N GLY A 358 -11.00 6.05 -18.41
CA GLY A 358 -9.71 5.64 -18.98
C GLY A 358 -9.50 6.08 -20.43
N LEU A 359 -10.60 6.23 -21.18
CA LEU A 359 -10.58 6.60 -22.60
C LEU A 359 -10.82 8.10 -22.86
N ILE A 360 -11.23 8.89 -21.85
CA ILE A 360 -11.54 10.33 -22.02
C ILE A 360 -10.33 11.11 -22.55
N ASN A 361 -9.13 10.82 -22.06
CA ASN A 361 -7.91 11.51 -22.47
C ASN A 361 -7.59 11.24 -23.95
N ILE A 362 -7.92 10.04 -24.43
CA ILE A 362 -7.76 9.67 -25.84
C ILE A 362 -8.69 10.55 -26.68
N VAL A 363 -9.97 10.63 -26.33
CA VAL A 363 -10.96 11.45 -27.03
C VAL A 363 -10.57 12.93 -27.03
N THR A 364 -10.26 13.49 -25.86
CA THR A 364 -9.89 14.90 -25.71
C THR A 364 -8.64 15.26 -26.53
N ASN A 365 -7.63 14.38 -26.56
CA ASN A 365 -6.42 14.59 -27.36
C ASN A 365 -6.72 14.54 -28.86
N HIS A 366 -7.57 13.62 -29.30
CA HIS A 366 -7.94 13.53 -30.71
C HIS A 366 -8.69 14.77 -31.19
N LEU A 367 -9.70 15.20 -30.42
CA LEU A 367 -10.46 16.40 -30.72
C LEU A 367 -9.59 17.65 -30.71
N TYR A 368 -8.70 17.78 -29.71
CA TYR A 368 -7.73 18.87 -29.66
C TYR A 368 -6.82 18.90 -30.89
N THR A 369 -6.26 17.75 -31.27
CA THR A 369 -5.32 17.71 -32.40
C THR A 369 -6.01 18.01 -33.73
N LEU A 370 -7.20 17.44 -33.96
CA LEU A 370 -8.01 17.75 -35.13
C LEU A 370 -8.31 19.26 -35.20
N LYS A 371 -8.69 19.87 -34.08
CA LYS A 371 -8.94 21.31 -33.99
C LYS A 371 -7.70 22.14 -34.37
N GLU A 372 -6.52 21.80 -33.89
CA GLU A 372 -5.30 22.55 -34.21
C GLU A 372 -4.92 22.42 -35.70
N HIS A 373 -5.12 21.26 -36.32
CA HIS A 373 -4.91 21.09 -37.76
C HIS A 373 -5.91 21.88 -38.61
N LEU A 374 -7.18 21.94 -38.18
CA LEU A 374 -8.20 22.75 -38.82
C LEU A 374 -7.86 24.24 -38.76
N LYS A 375 -7.42 24.76 -37.60
CA LYS A 375 -6.97 26.15 -37.47
C LYS A 375 -5.81 26.50 -38.38
N ALA A 376 -4.86 25.56 -38.53
CA ALA A 376 -3.68 25.76 -39.35
C ALA A 376 -3.98 25.66 -40.86
N ASN A 377 -5.22 25.35 -41.28
CA ASN A 377 -5.56 24.97 -42.65
C ASN A 377 -4.64 23.86 -43.20
N THR A 378 -4.16 22.98 -42.33
CA THR A 378 -3.23 21.91 -42.65
C THR A 378 -3.88 20.54 -42.47
N ILE A 379 -5.17 20.42 -42.79
CA ILE A 379 -5.88 19.13 -42.72
C ILE A 379 -5.08 18.07 -43.50
N ASP A 380 -4.55 18.43 -44.67
CA ASP A 380 -3.71 17.54 -45.50
C ASP A 380 -2.34 17.18 -44.90
N SER A 381 -1.93 17.82 -43.80
CA SER A 381 -0.71 17.47 -43.06
C SER A 381 -0.97 16.53 -41.88
N ILE A 382 -2.23 16.20 -41.58
CA ILE A 382 -2.55 15.15 -40.61
C ILE A 382 -2.01 13.82 -41.18
N PRO A 383 -1.19 13.07 -40.41
CA PRO A 383 -0.71 11.77 -40.86
C PRO A 383 -1.89 10.89 -41.27
N HIS A 384 -1.87 10.36 -42.48
CA HIS A 384 -2.94 9.48 -42.96
C HIS A 384 -2.38 8.30 -43.74
N ILE A 385 -3.09 7.18 -43.65
CA ILE A 385 -2.91 6.02 -44.50
C ILE A 385 -3.76 6.24 -45.74
N THR A 386 -3.15 6.17 -46.91
CA THR A 386 -3.88 6.12 -48.18
C THR A 386 -3.88 4.68 -48.69
N LEU A 387 -5.06 4.09 -48.77
CA LEU A 387 -5.31 2.79 -49.41
C LEU A 387 -5.53 3.02 -50.90
N ILE A 388 -4.84 2.24 -51.73
CA ILE A 388 -4.80 2.39 -53.19
C ILE A 388 -5.05 1.01 -53.81
N ASN A 389 -5.87 0.95 -54.85
CA ASN A 389 -6.20 -0.31 -55.53
C ASN A 389 -5.06 -0.74 -56.47
N THR A 390 -5.26 -1.90 -57.10
CA THR A 390 -4.31 -2.51 -58.04
C THR A 390 -4.05 -1.66 -59.28
N GLN A 391 -4.94 -0.72 -59.63
CA GLN A 391 -4.73 0.25 -60.71
C GLN A 391 -4.06 1.55 -60.24
N GLY A 392 -3.77 1.70 -58.94
CA GLY A 392 -3.19 2.91 -58.38
C GLY A 392 -4.21 4.00 -58.05
N GLU A 393 -5.50 3.68 -58.03
CA GLU A 393 -6.56 4.60 -57.64
C GLU A 393 -6.78 4.59 -56.12
N ILE A 394 -6.91 5.77 -55.53
CA ILE A 394 -7.13 5.91 -54.10
C ILE A 394 -8.49 5.33 -53.73
N ILE A 395 -8.49 4.24 -52.97
CA ILE A 395 -9.70 3.60 -52.43
C ILE A 395 -10.17 4.39 -51.21
N GLU A 396 -9.24 4.75 -50.32
CA GLU A 396 -9.60 5.30 -49.00
C GLU A 396 -8.45 6.07 -48.37
N LYS A 397 -8.76 7.13 -47.61
CA LYS A 397 -7.81 7.82 -46.73
C LYS A 397 -8.28 7.71 -45.28
N LEU A 398 -7.42 7.18 -44.42
CA LEU A 398 -7.65 7.00 -42.99
C LEU A 398 -6.68 7.90 -42.23
N TRP A 399 -7.20 8.87 -41.47
CA TRP A 399 -6.40 9.87 -40.78
C TRP A 399 -6.08 9.39 -39.36
N PHE A 400 -4.82 9.48 -38.94
CA PHE A 400 -4.32 9.01 -37.64
C PHE A 400 -3.55 10.11 -36.91
N LEU A 401 -3.67 10.13 -35.59
CA LEU A 401 -2.91 11.04 -34.75
C LEU A 401 -1.75 10.28 -34.09
N LYS A 402 -0.69 11.02 -33.74
CA LYS A 402 0.65 10.52 -33.38
C LYS A 402 0.70 9.61 -32.12
N THR A 403 -0.44 9.29 -31.52
CA THR A 403 -0.59 8.62 -30.22
C THR A 403 -1.43 7.34 -30.26
N ASP A 404 -1.87 6.86 -31.43
CA ASP A 404 -2.91 5.84 -31.49
C ASP A 404 -2.33 4.42 -31.60
N ILE A 405 -2.50 3.63 -30.54
CA ILE A 405 -2.50 2.16 -30.63
C ILE A 405 -3.95 1.71 -30.42
N ILE A 406 -4.62 1.31 -31.51
CA ILE A 406 -5.98 0.76 -31.48
C ILE A 406 -5.93 -0.72 -31.88
N ILE A 407 -6.27 -1.62 -30.95
CA ILE A 407 -6.42 -3.05 -31.23
C ILE A 407 -7.89 -3.34 -31.54
N SER A 408 -8.19 -3.81 -32.77
CA SER A 408 -9.51 -4.29 -33.16
C SER A 408 -9.48 -5.79 -33.47
N LYS A 409 -10.47 -6.54 -32.96
CA LYS A 409 -10.74 -7.96 -33.28
C LYS A 409 -11.80 -8.02 -34.39
N LYS A 410 -11.41 -7.77 -35.64
CA LYS A 410 -12.08 -8.29 -36.84
C LYS A 410 -11.04 -8.33 -37.94
N GLU A 411 -11.10 -9.38 -38.75
CA GLU A 411 -10.06 -9.84 -39.65
C GLU A 411 -9.48 -8.69 -40.52
N ASP A 412 -8.15 -8.70 -40.63
CA ASP A 412 -7.27 -7.82 -41.42
C ASP A 412 -7.20 -6.33 -41.03
N ILE A 413 -6.38 -6.00 -40.02
CA ILE A 413 -5.91 -4.62 -39.76
C ILE A 413 -4.42 -4.62 -39.34
N TYR A 414 -3.61 -3.75 -39.97
CA TYR A 414 -2.19 -3.53 -39.72
C TYR A 414 -1.93 -2.24 -38.90
N PHE A 415 -0.82 -2.19 -38.15
CA PHE A 415 -0.43 -1.08 -37.26
C PHE A 415 0.75 -0.24 -37.81
N ILE A 416 0.81 1.04 -37.43
CA ILE A 416 1.88 2.00 -37.78
C ILE A 416 2.38 2.71 -36.51
N ALA A 417 3.70 2.83 -36.34
CA ALA A 417 4.34 3.70 -35.35
C ALA A 417 5.08 4.87 -36.04
N PRO A 418 5.10 6.09 -35.47
CA PRO A 418 5.86 7.21 -36.02
C PRO A 418 7.37 7.06 -35.74
N ILE A 419 8.21 7.16 -36.77
CA ILE A 419 9.68 7.27 -36.63
C ILE A 419 10.06 8.75 -36.44
N SER A 420 10.96 9.03 -35.50
CA SER A 420 11.17 10.36 -34.94
C SER A 420 12.36 11.16 -35.49
N LYS A 421 13.14 10.70 -36.48
CA LYS A 421 14.22 11.54 -37.07
C LYS A 421 14.43 11.38 -38.59
N PRO A 422 14.71 12.47 -39.35
CA PRO A 422 14.68 12.48 -40.82
C PRO A 422 15.96 12.02 -41.55
N GLU A 423 17.07 11.74 -40.87
CA GLU A 423 18.39 11.93 -41.50
C GLU A 423 19.10 10.68 -42.04
N ASP A 424 18.53 9.47 -41.93
CA ASP A 424 19.22 8.23 -42.37
C ASP A 424 18.36 7.30 -43.26
N ILE A 425 17.66 7.84 -44.26
CA ILE A 425 17.08 6.99 -45.32
C ILE A 425 17.33 7.62 -46.69
N ALA A 426 18.54 7.40 -47.20
CA ALA A 426 18.71 7.32 -48.65
C ALA A 426 17.79 6.21 -49.17
N LEU A 427 17.00 6.50 -50.21
CA LEU A 427 16.15 5.53 -50.91
C LEU A 427 17.01 4.38 -51.45
N LYS A 428 17.24 3.37 -50.63
CA LYS A 428 17.73 2.06 -51.04
C LYS A 428 16.79 1.01 -50.45
N PRO A 429 16.46 -0.05 -51.21
CA PRO A 429 15.61 -1.13 -50.73
C PRO A 429 16.22 -1.70 -49.45
N ILE A 430 15.51 -1.57 -48.33
CA ILE A 430 15.94 -2.10 -47.04
C ILE A 430 15.54 -3.58 -47.02
N LYS A 431 16.51 -4.49 -46.99
CA LYS A 431 16.26 -5.93 -46.78
C LYS A 431 15.50 -6.13 -45.45
N GLY A 432 14.47 -6.98 -45.48
CA GLY A 432 13.50 -7.14 -44.39
C GLY A 432 14.08 -7.39 -42.99
N GLU A 433 15.27 -7.98 -42.88
CA GLU A 433 15.95 -8.21 -41.59
C GLU A 433 16.39 -6.93 -40.87
N LEU A 434 16.74 -5.86 -41.59
CA LEU A 434 17.20 -4.60 -40.99
C LEU A 434 16.04 -3.77 -40.41
N LEU A 435 14.85 -3.92 -40.99
CA LEU A 435 13.62 -3.26 -40.53
C LEU A 435 13.15 -3.85 -39.19
N LEU A 436 13.21 -5.17 -39.04
CA LEU A 436 12.86 -5.90 -37.82
C LEU A 436 13.73 -5.52 -36.62
N LYS A 437 15.01 -5.19 -36.86
CA LYS A 437 15.96 -4.78 -35.81
C LYS A 437 15.73 -3.34 -35.32
N LYS A 438 15.14 -2.48 -36.15
CA LYS A 438 14.74 -1.10 -35.78
C LYS A 438 13.38 -1.06 -35.07
N ILE A 439 12.46 -1.97 -35.40
CA ILE A 439 11.14 -2.09 -34.75
C ILE A 439 11.27 -2.60 -33.30
N SER A 440 12.23 -3.47 -33.00
CA SER A 440 12.48 -3.95 -31.63
C SER A 440 12.99 -2.88 -30.65
N GLY A 441 13.41 -1.71 -31.14
CA GLY A 441 13.92 -0.61 -30.32
C GLY A 441 12.87 0.44 -29.93
N VAL A 442 11.64 0.34 -30.44
CA VAL A 442 10.59 1.35 -30.26
C VAL A 442 9.35 0.67 -29.68
N VAL A 443 9.23 0.77 -28.35
CA VAL A 443 8.09 0.36 -27.51
C VAL A 443 7.98 -1.15 -27.31
N GLU A 444 8.19 -1.57 -26.06
CA GLU A 444 7.80 -2.88 -25.53
C GLU A 444 6.31 -3.12 -25.83
N THR A 445 6.04 -4.02 -26.77
CA THR A 445 4.69 -4.50 -27.06
C THR A 445 4.60 -5.97 -26.67
N ASN A 446 3.58 -6.33 -25.89
CA ASN A 446 3.33 -7.67 -25.37
C ASN A 446 2.80 -8.67 -26.43
N LEU A 447 3.32 -8.63 -27.67
CA LEU A 447 2.91 -9.53 -28.74
C LEU A 447 4.13 -10.30 -29.27
N PRO A 448 4.17 -11.64 -29.12
CA PRO A 448 5.30 -12.45 -29.60
C PRO A 448 5.50 -12.30 -31.11
N LYS A 449 6.75 -12.04 -31.51
CA LYS A 449 7.22 -11.84 -32.89
C LYS A 449 6.65 -12.86 -33.90
N GLU A 450 6.50 -14.11 -33.49
CA GLU A 450 6.01 -15.22 -34.31
C GLU A 450 4.51 -15.14 -34.61
N ALA A 451 3.71 -14.61 -33.67
CA ALA A 451 2.27 -14.44 -33.83
C ALA A 451 1.94 -13.31 -34.82
N LEU A 452 2.76 -12.25 -34.83
CA LEU A 452 2.65 -11.15 -35.78
C LEU A 452 2.99 -11.64 -37.21
N LEU A 453 4.09 -12.37 -37.37
CA LEU A 453 4.54 -12.92 -38.66
C LEU A 453 3.54 -13.90 -39.30
N LYS A 454 2.91 -14.76 -38.49
CA LYS A 454 1.91 -15.73 -38.96
C LYS A 454 0.63 -15.05 -39.48
N ARG A 455 0.26 -13.92 -38.88
CA ARG A 455 -0.93 -13.14 -39.29
C ARG A 455 -0.67 -12.30 -40.54
N ILE A 456 0.53 -11.74 -40.68
CA ILE A 456 0.94 -11.00 -41.89
C ILE A 456 0.90 -11.89 -43.15
N LYS A 457 1.30 -13.17 -43.04
CA LYS A 457 1.27 -14.13 -44.15
C LYS A 457 -0.13 -14.54 -44.61
N ASN A 458 -1.16 -14.30 -43.81
CA ASN A 458 -2.52 -14.79 -44.07
C ASN A 458 -3.46 -13.75 -44.67
N ALA A 459 -3.08 -12.47 -44.69
CA ALA A 459 -3.86 -11.41 -45.32
C ALA A 459 -3.74 -11.52 -46.84
N LYS A 460 -4.85 -11.83 -47.52
CA LYS A 460 -4.81 -12.24 -48.93
C LYS A 460 -4.80 -11.10 -49.95
N ASP A 461 -5.09 -9.85 -49.58
CA ASP A 461 -5.41 -8.82 -50.58
C ASP A 461 -4.80 -7.42 -50.34
N VAL A 462 -3.60 -7.31 -49.76
CA VAL A 462 -2.93 -6.00 -49.58
C VAL A 462 -1.53 -6.01 -50.21
N MET A 463 -1.37 -5.36 -51.38
CA MET A 463 -0.08 -5.29 -52.08
C MET A 463 0.77 -4.05 -51.76
N LYS A 464 0.17 -2.94 -51.28
CA LYS A 464 0.92 -1.69 -51.03
C LYS A 464 0.27 -0.89 -49.91
N ILE A 465 1.07 -0.43 -48.94
CA ILE A 465 0.67 0.57 -47.95
C ILE A 465 1.55 1.81 -48.16
N MET A 466 0.92 2.93 -48.47
CA MET A 466 1.60 4.22 -48.59
C MET A 466 1.37 5.06 -47.34
N PHE A 467 2.47 5.53 -46.77
CA PHE A 467 2.51 6.49 -45.68
C PHE A 467 2.62 7.88 -46.31
N VAL A 468 1.79 8.83 -45.89
CA VAL A 468 1.91 10.23 -46.32
C VAL A 468 1.94 11.14 -45.09
N ALA A 469 3.16 11.50 -44.71
CA ALA A 469 3.55 12.64 -43.87
C ALA A 469 4.78 13.30 -44.51
N LYS A 470 5.03 14.59 -44.23
CA LYS A 470 6.31 15.22 -44.60
C LYS A 470 7.43 14.37 -43.95
N ASN A 471 8.23 13.67 -44.76
CA ASN A 471 9.12 12.53 -44.41
C ASN A 471 8.47 11.13 -44.36
N SER A 472 7.98 10.63 -45.51
CA SER A 472 7.36 9.30 -45.62
C SER A 472 8.28 8.21 -46.17
N VAL A 473 8.06 6.96 -45.74
CA VAL A 473 8.65 5.74 -46.34
C VAL A 473 7.57 4.98 -47.10
N VAL A 474 7.88 4.51 -48.30
CA VAL A 474 7.01 3.63 -49.10
C VAL A 474 7.46 2.19 -48.88
N ILE A 475 6.57 1.32 -48.40
CA ILE A 475 6.88 -0.10 -48.21
C ILE A 475 6.04 -0.93 -49.18
N ASN A 476 6.73 -1.67 -50.05
CA ASN A 476 6.11 -2.61 -50.97
C ASN A 476 5.92 -3.96 -50.26
N ILE A 477 4.66 -4.37 -50.06
CA ILE A 477 4.36 -5.60 -49.30
C ILE A 477 4.82 -6.84 -50.08
N SER A 478 4.86 -6.77 -51.42
CA SER A 478 5.39 -7.86 -52.24
C SER A 478 6.89 -8.13 -52.02
N GLU A 479 7.65 -7.18 -51.48
CA GLU A 479 9.07 -7.36 -51.12
C GLU A 479 9.28 -7.89 -49.69
N LEU A 480 8.27 -7.82 -48.83
CA LEU A 480 8.30 -8.36 -47.46
C LEU A 480 7.95 -9.86 -47.40
N ILE A 481 7.36 -10.38 -48.47
CA ILE A 481 6.92 -11.79 -48.60
C ILE A 481 8.01 -12.69 -49.23
N LYS A 482 9.08 -12.10 -49.79
CA LYS A 482 10.31 -12.81 -50.18
C LYS A 482 11.34 -12.73 -49.05
#